data_AF-A0AAD4LSR9-F1
#
_entry.id   AF-A0AAD4LSR9-F1
#
_cell.length_a   1.000
_cell.length_b   1.000
_cell.length_c   1.000
_cell.angle_alpha   90.00
_cell.angle_beta   90.00
_cell.angle_gamma   90.00
#
_symmetry.space_group_name_H-M   'P 1'
#
loop_
_entity.id
_entity.type
_entity.pdbx_description
1 polymer ?
#
loop_
_entity_poly.entity_id
_entity_poly.type
_entity_poly.pdbx_seq_one_letter_code
_entity_poly.pdbx_strand_id
1 'polypeptide(L)'
;MIRLKLIHTGTATVLRTHPYREVRVWCAALRRPPLSGKDKSGGQETLSNLFERVENFFKRLQTYTEVPPIAAMTDIIVKIMVEVLGVLALATKEIKQGSASEKYLKKLAGRTDIEDSLGSLDKLTHDEALMATAQLLKLANNVDNKVTGVDDKVKVVIEDGREAKLAAKEAKVIMQQTANTVDQVKRNQLRQDLRRWLSPPDPSINHNIARSAHHTGTASWFFQGSIFNNLKSSGSLLWVHGKRTLPYRL
;
A
#
# COMPACT_ATOMS: atom_id res chain seq x y z
N MET A 1 -29.10 27.29 3.45
CA MET A 1 -28.45 26.26 2.60
C MET A 1 -29.14 26.00 1.24
N ILE A 2 -30.21 26.72 0.86
CA ILE A 2 -30.97 26.42 -0.39
C ILE A 2 -30.86 27.54 -1.46
N ARG A 3 -30.34 28.74 -1.15
CA ARG A 3 -30.26 29.85 -2.11
C ARG A 3 -29.01 29.93 -2.98
N LEU A 4 -28.07 28.97 -2.88
CA LEU A 4 -26.87 28.93 -3.74
C LEU A 4 -26.93 27.84 -4.83
N LYS A 5 -27.85 26.87 -4.72
CA LYS A 5 -27.96 25.75 -5.69
C LYS A 5 -28.64 26.15 -7.01
N LEU A 6 -29.44 27.22 -7.00
CA LEU A 6 -30.11 27.71 -8.22
C LEU A 6 -29.20 28.56 -9.13
N ILE A 7 -28.02 28.96 -8.65
CA ILE A 7 -27.01 29.73 -9.40
C ILE A 7 -25.87 28.80 -9.88
N HIS A 8 -26.05 27.47 -9.88
CA HIS A 8 -24.98 26.54 -10.29
C HIS A 8 -25.31 25.68 -11.52
N THR A 9 -26.57 25.56 -11.93
CA THR A 9 -26.94 24.72 -13.10
C THR A 9 -27.36 25.52 -14.33
N GLY A 10 -28.06 26.65 -14.15
CA GLY A 10 -28.45 27.52 -15.28
C GLY A 10 -27.35 28.49 -15.71
N THR A 11 -26.67 29.11 -14.74
CA THR A 11 -25.61 30.11 -14.98
C THR A 11 -24.27 29.50 -15.36
N ALA A 12 -23.94 28.28 -14.90
CA ALA A 12 -22.70 27.62 -15.29
C ALA A 12 -22.67 27.27 -16.79
N THR A 13 -23.80 26.88 -17.38
CA THR A 13 -23.90 26.59 -18.83
C THR A 13 -23.89 27.88 -19.65
N VAL A 14 -24.53 28.95 -19.16
CA VAL A 14 -24.51 30.28 -19.78
C VAL A 14 -23.11 30.89 -19.71
N LEU A 15 -22.40 30.79 -18.58
CA LEU A 15 -21.02 31.26 -18.40
C LEU A 15 -19.98 30.42 -19.18
N ARG A 16 -20.23 29.12 -19.38
CA ARG A 16 -19.31 28.21 -20.08
C ARG A 16 -19.33 28.37 -21.61
N THR A 17 -20.37 28.98 -22.18
CA THR A 17 -20.53 29.06 -23.65
C THR A 17 -20.78 30.45 -24.21
N HIS A 18 -21.39 31.37 -23.46
CA HIS A 18 -21.80 32.67 -24.00
C HIS A 18 -20.78 33.80 -23.77
N PRO A 19 -20.35 34.14 -22.54
CA PRO A 19 -19.38 35.21 -22.32
C PRO A 19 -17.98 34.82 -22.79
N TYR A 20 -17.58 33.54 -22.71
CA TYR A 20 -16.29 33.08 -23.23
C TYR A 20 -16.20 33.13 -24.77
N ARG A 21 -17.32 32.82 -25.47
CA ARG A 21 -17.39 32.98 -26.93
C ARG A 21 -17.47 34.44 -27.31
N GLU A 22 -18.26 35.25 -26.62
CA GLU A 22 -18.31 36.68 -26.88
C GLU A 22 -16.97 37.34 -26.60
N VAL A 23 -16.34 37.13 -25.44
CA VAL A 23 -15.00 37.67 -25.15
C VAL A 23 -13.96 37.23 -26.19
N ARG A 24 -14.00 35.98 -26.69
CA ARG A 24 -13.12 35.56 -27.80
C ARG A 24 -13.44 36.24 -29.14
N VAL A 25 -14.72 36.38 -29.47
CA VAL A 25 -15.19 37.07 -30.68
C VAL A 25 -14.84 38.57 -30.61
N TRP A 26 -14.92 39.15 -29.43
CA TRP A 26 -14.57 40.53 -29.11
C TRP A 26 -13.05 40.76 -29.12
N CYS A 27 -12.26 39.87 -28.52
CA CYS A 27 -10.80 39.87 -28.65
C CYS A 27 -10.36 39.72 -30.10
N ALA A 28 -11.03 38.88 -30.89
CA ALA A 28 -10.76 38.74 -32.32
C ALA A 28 -11.16 39.98 -33.14
N ALA A 29 -12.25 40.66 -32.76
CA ALA A 29 -12.71 41.90 -33.40
C ALA A 29 -11.78 43.09 -33.10
N LEU A 30 -11.25 43.18 -31.88
CA LEU A 30 -10.31 44.23 -31.46
C LEU A 30 -8.87 43.99 -31.94
N ARG A 31 -8.50 42.74 -32.23
CA ARG A 31 -7.18 42.36 -32.79
C ARG A 31 -7.11 42.52 -34.32
N ARG A 32 -8.18 42.99 -34.99
CA ARG A 32 -8.11 43.36 -36.42
C ARG A 32 -7.20 44.59 -36.58
N PRO A 33 -6.17 44.54 -37.45
CA PRO A 33 -5.34 45.71 -37.72
C PRO A 33 -6.18 46.83 -38.33
N PRO A 34 -5.93 48.12 -38.02
CA PRO A 34 -6.52 49.21 -38.79
C PRO A 34 -6.09 49.05 -40.25
N LEU A 35 -7.04 49.13 -41.19
CA LEU A 35 -6.81 48.95 -42.63
C LEU A 35 -5.94 50.08 -43.25
N SER A 36 -5.34 50.95 -42.44
CA SER A 36 -4.46 52.00 -42.90
C SER A 36 -3.34 52.20 -41.89
N GLY A 37 -2.10 52.03 -42.36
CA GLY A 37 -0.91 52.26 -41.56
C GLY A 37 -0.78 53.73 -41.22
N LYS A 38 -1.00 54.07 -39.94
CA LYS A 38 -0.32 55.13 -39.19
C LYS A 38 -0.69 54.99 -37.72
N ASP A 39 0.35 55.03 -36.89
CA ASP A 39 0.41 55.07 -35.43
C ASP A 39 -0.52 54.14 -34.65
N LYS A 40 0.09 53.11 -34.03
CA LYS A 40 -0.53 52.34 -32.95
C LYS A 40 -0.82 53.30 -31.79
N SER A 41 -2.03 53.85 -31.76
CA SER A 41 -2.44 54.80 -30.74
C SER A 41 -2.37 54.13 -29.36
N GLY A 42 -1.78 54.78 -28.34
CA GLY A 42 -1.56 54.19 -27.02
C GLY A 42 -2.81 53.60 -26.35
N GLY A 43 -4.01 54.05 -26.71
CA GLY A 43 -5.26 53.47 -26.20
C GLY A 43 -5.54 52.05 -26.71
N GLN A 44 -4.98 51.65 -27.86
CA GLN A 44 -5.12 50.31 -28.43
C GLN A 44 -4.25 49.27 -27.70
N GLU A 45 -3.10 49.73 -27.18
CA GLU A 45 -2.19 48.93 -26.34
C GLU A 45 -2.79 48.71 -24.95
N THR A 46 -3.31 49.76 -24.30
CA THR A 46 -4.00 49.67 -23.00
C THR A 46 -5.19 48.70 -23.06
N LEU A 47 -5.98 48.75 -24.14
CA LEU A 47 -7.10 47.82 -24.33
C LEU A 47 -6.63 46.38 -24.60
N SER A 48 -5.57 46.18 -25.38
CA SER A 48 -5.02 44.83 -25.58
C SER A 48 -4.55 44.23 -24.25
N ASN A 49 -3.86 45.03 -23.43
CA ASN A 49 -3.41 44.63 -22.10
C ASN A 49 -4.59 44.34 -21.16
N LEU A 50 -5.67 45.12 -21.24
CA LEU A 50 -6.91 44.88 -20.49
C LEU A 50 -7.53 43.51 -20.83
N PHE A 51 -7.72 43.24 -22.12
CA PHE A 51 -8.32 41.98 -22.57
C PHE A 51 -7.45 40.77 -22.26
N GLU A 52 -6.13 40.90 -22.34
CA GLU A 52 -5.19 39.85 -21.94
C GLU A 52 -5.29 39.54 -20.45
N ARG A 53 -5.37 40.56 -19.58
CA ARG A 53 -5.55 40.37 -18.13
C ARG A 53 -6.85 39.64 -17.80
N VAL A 54 -7.94 40.03 -18.46
CA VAL A 54 -9.25 39.35 -18.31
C VAL A 54 -9.19 37.91 -18.82
N GLU A 55 -8.53 37.65 -19.95
CA GLU A 55 -8.36 36.29 -20.49
C GLU A 55 -7.55 35.39 -19.54
N ASN A 56 -6.48 35.92 -18.96
CA ASN A 56 -5.64 35.19 -18.00
C ASN A 56 -6.40 34.84 -16.72
N PHE A 57 -7.27 35.73 -16.24
CA PHE A 57 -8.16 35.42 -15.13
C PHE A 57 -9.12 34.28 -15.47
N PHE A 58 -9.76 34.34 -16.64
CA PHE A 58 -10.69 33.30 -17.08
C PHE A 58 -9.99 31.92 -17.20
N LYS A 59 -8.74 31.88 -17.70
CA LYS A 59 -7.91 30.64 -17.70
C LYS A 59 -7.70 30.11 -16.28
N ARG A 60 -7.40 30.98 -15.30
CA ARG A 60 -7.24 30.59 -13.91
C ARG A 60 -8.55 30.08 -13.29
N LEU A 61 -9.69 30.69 -13.63
CA LEU A 61 -11.02 30.28 -13.18
C LEU A 61 -11.37 28.86 -13.65
N GLN A 62 -10.95 28.49 -14.87
CA GLN A 62 -11.12 27.13 -15.39
C GLN A 62 -10.43 26.10 -14.49
N THR A 63 -9.23 26.38 -14.00
CA THR A 63 -8.49 25.49 -13.08
C THR A 63 -9.25 25.23 -11.78
N TYR A 64 -10.00 26.21 -11.26
CA TYR A 64 -10.81 26.06 -10.04
C TYR A 64 -12.09 25.25 -10.23
N THR A 65 -12.45 24.90 -11.46
CA THR A 65 -13.55 23.96 -11.72
C THR A 65 -13.13 22.52 -11.53
N GLU A 66 -11.83 22.23 -11.60
CA GLU A 66 -11.24 20.90 -11.41
C GLU A 66 -10.79 20.68 -9.96
N VAL A 67 -10.20 21.71 -9.35
CA VAL A 67 -9.77 21.69 -7.95
C VAL A 67 -10.56 22.73 -7.16
N PRO A 68 -11.46 22.33 -6.25
CA PRO A 68 -12.32 23.26 -5.55
C PRO A 68 -11.50 24.23 -4.68
N PRO A 69 -11.67 25.55 -4.84
CA PRO A 69 -10.93 26.54 -4.05
C PRO A 69 -11.40 26.54 -2.60
N ILE A 70 -10.44 26.75 -1.69
CA ILE A 70 -10.68 26.82 -0.25
C ILE A 70 -11.44 28.12 0.06
N ALA A 71 -12.29 28.14 1.09
CA ALA A 71 -13.18 29.26 1.42
C ALA A 71 -12.51 30.65 1.42
N ALA A 72 -11.26 30.75 1.85
CA ALA A 72 -10.48 31.99 1.84
C ALA A 72 -10.12 32.46 0.42
N MET A 73 -9.79 31.54 -0.50
CA MET A 73 -9.57 31.85 -1.92
C MET A 73 -10.89 32.17 -2.63
N THR A 74 -12.00 31.55 -2.22
CA THR A 74 -13.32 31.83 -2.79
C THR A 74 -13.70 33.31 -2.64
N ASP A 75 -13.42 33.94 -1.50
CA ASP A 75 -13.72 35.36 -1.27
C ASP A 75 -12.94 36.28 -2.23
N ILE A 76 -11.65 35.99 -2.44
CA ILE A 76 -10.79 36.75 -3.36
C ILE A 76 -11.25 36.55 -4.81
N ILE A 77 -11.56 35.31 -5.20
CA ILE A 77 -12.06 35.00 -6.55
C ILE A 77 -13.39 35.72 -6.83
N VAL A 78 -14.30 35.76 -5.85
CA VAL A 78 -15.57 36.49 -5.99
C VAL A 78 -15.34 37.99 -6.16
N LYS A 79 -14.42 38.59 -5.39
CA LYS A 79 -14.05 40.01 -5.56
C LYS A 79 -13.47 40.29 -6.95
N ILE A 80 -12.61 39.42 -7.45
CA ILE A 80 -12.06 39.54 -8.81
C ILE A 80 -13.17 39.44 -9.86
N MET A 81 -14.13 38.52 -9.70
CA MET A 81 -15.27 38.41 -10.61
C MET A 81 -16.10 39.70 -10.66
N VAL A 82 -16.31 40.37 -9.52
CA VAL A 82 -17.03 41.64 -9.45
C VAL A 82 -16.28 42.74 -10.23
N GLU A 83 -14.95 42.83 -10.06
CA GLU A 83 -14.12 43.81 -10.76
C GLU A 83 -14.10 43.58 -12.28
N VAL A 84 -13.96 42.32 -12.72
CA VAL A 84 -14.02 41.96 -14.14
C VAL A 84 -15.38 42.33 -14.75
N LEU A 85 -16.49 42.09 -14.03
CA LEU A 85 -17.82 42.49 -14.48
C LEU A 85 -17.98 44.01 -14.53
N GLY A 86 -17.38 44.76 -13.59
CA GLY A 86 -17.37 46.23 -13.59
C GLY A 86 -16.66 46.80 -14.81
N VAL A 87 -15.46 46.31 -15.10
CA VAL A 87 -14.67 46.65 -16.29
C VAL A 87 -15.45 46.37 -17.58
N LEU A 88 -16.06 45.19 -17.68
CA LEU A 88 -16.86 44.81 -18.85
C LEU A 88 -18.11 45.69 -19.04
N ALA A 89 -18.78 46.05 -17.95
CA ALA A 89 -19.97 46.91 -17.95
C ALA A 89 -19.63 48.35 -18.40
N LEU A 90 -18.51 48.90 -17.91
CA LEU A 90 -18.03 50.22 -18.32
C LEU A 90 -17.65 50.24 -19.81
N ALA A 91 -16.92 49.21 -20.27
CA ALA A 91 -16.57 49.07 -21.68
C ALA A 91 -17.82 48.99 -22.58
N THR A 92 -18.80 48.15 -22.24
CA THR A 92 -20.03 48.00 -23.06
C THR A 92 -20.93 49.23 -23.03
N LYS A 93 -21.02 49.96 -21.92
CA LYS A 93 -21.79 51.22 -21.81
C LYS A 93 -21.29 52.26 -22.80
N GLU A 94 -19.97 52.42 -22.89
CA GLU A 94 -19.35 53.42 -23.75
C GLU A 94 -19.51 53.06 -25.25
N ILE A 95 -19.54 51.77 -25.60
CA ILE A 95 -19.74 51.32 -27.00
C ILE A 95 -21.16 51.64 -27.50
N LYS A 96 -22.18 51.51 -26.64
CA LYS A 96 -23.58 51.78 -26.99
C LYS A 96 -23.87 53.27 -27.24
N GLN A 97 -23.03 54.19 -26.77
CA GLN A 97 -23.21 55.63 -26.96
C GLN A 97 -22.68 56.19 -28.30
N GLY A 98 -22.08 55.35 -29.16
CA GLY A 98 -21.86 55.63 -30.60
C GLY A 98 -20.86 56.75 -30.96
N SER A 99 -19.62 56.41 -31.31
CA SER A 99 -18.75 57.17 -32.23
C SER A 99 -17.43 56.41 -32.55
N ALA A 100 -16.82 56.69 -33.70
CA ALA A 100 -15.76 55.88 -34.33
C ALA A 100 -14.38 55.87 -33.62
N SER A 101 -13.98 54.64 -33.27
CA SER A 101 -12.67 53.94 -33.20
C SER A 101 -11.32 54.58 -32.83
N GLU A 102 -11.12 55.88 -32.59
CA GLU A 102 -9.78 56.37 -32.15
C GLU A 102 -9.81 57.35 -30.98
N LYS A 103 -10.68 58.36 -31.06
CA LYS A 103 -10.99 59.28 -29.94
C LYS A 103 -11.53 58.51 -28.72
N TYR A 104 -12.18 57.38 -28.99
CA TYR A 104 -12.74 56.45 -28.01
C TYR A 104 -11.67 55.73 -27.19
N LEU A 105 -10.65 55.17 -27.86
CA LEU A 105 -9.58 54.41 -27.22
C LEU A 105 -8.79 55.31 -26.26
N LYS A 106 -8.52 56.55 -26.67
CA LYS A 106 -7.85 57.55 -25.82
C LYS A 106 -8.70 57.99 -24.62
N LYS A 107 -10.02 58.13 -24.80
CA LYS A 107 -10.96 58.51 -23.73
C LYS A 107 -11.19 57.38 -22.72
N LEU A 108 -11.22 56.13 -23.18
CA LEU A 108 -11.35 54.95 -22.34
C LEU A 108 -10.05 54.64 -21.60
N ALA A 109 -8.90 54.80 -22.26
CA ALA A 109 -7.59 54.61 -21.63
C ALA A 109 -7.26 55.72 -20.61
N GLY A 110 -7.80 56.93 -20.75
CA GLY A 110 -7.55 58.04 -19.81
C GLY A 110 -8.58 58.16 -18.68
N ARG A 111 -9.43 57.14 -18.47
CA ARG A 111 -10.48 57.14 -17.46
C ARG A 111 -9.93 56.56 -16.14
N THR A 112 -9.84 57.41 -15.12
CA THR A 112 -9.27 57.04 -13.81
C THR A 112 -10.02 55.89 -13.15
N ASP A 113 -11.33 55.77 -13.37
CA ASP A 113 -12.16 54.66 -12.87
C ASP A 113 -11.76 53.28 -13.44
N ILE A 114 -11.32 53.23 -14.70
CA ILE A 114 -10.86 51.99 -15.34
C ILE A 114 -9.45 51.64 -14.88
N GLU A 115 -8.57 52.64 -14.78
CA GLU A 115 -7.21 52.46 -14.25
C GLU A 115 -7.23 52.02 -12.78
N ASP A 116 -8.12 52.58 -11.96
CA ASP A 116 -8.32 52.18 -10.56
C ASP A 116 -8.84 50.74 -10.45
N SER A 117 -9.83 50.37 -11.26
CA SER A 117 -10.36 49.00 -11.31
C SER A 117 -9.29 47.99 -11.77
N LEU A 118 -8.41 48.39 -12.70
CA LEU A 118 -7.27 47.61 -13.16
C LEU A 118 -6.22 47.42 -12.06
N GLY A 119 -5.89 48.47 -11.32
CA GLY A 119 -5.00 48.40 -10.17
C GLY A 119 -5.56 47.51 -9.06
N SER A 120 -6.87 47.60 -8.81
CA SER A 120 -7.60 46.71 -7.88
C SER A 120 -7.51 45.25 -8.32
N LEU A 121 -7.75 44.96 -9.60
CA LEU A 121 -7.67 43.62 -10.18
C LEU A 121 -6.27 43.01 -10.11
N ASP A 122 -5.22 43.78 -10.41
CA ASP A 122 -3.82 43.33 -10.31
C ASP A 122 -3.47 42.97 -8.86
N LYS A 123 -3.89 43.81 -7.92
CA LYS A 123 -3.69 43.58 -6.49
C LYS A 123 -4.40 42.31 -6.01
N LEU A 124 -5.69 42.14 -6.34
CA LEU A 124 -6.45 40.95 -5.95
C LEU A 124 -5.88 39.68 -6.60
N THR A 125 -5.42 39.76 -7.85
CA THR A 125 -4.75 38.66 -8.56
C THR A 125 -3.44 38.26 -7.88
N HIS A 126 -2.67 39.24 -7.39
CA HIS A 126 -1.47 38.99 -6.60
C HIS A 126 -1.81 38.35 -5.24
N ASP A 127 -2.81 38.88 -4.54
CA ASP A 127 -3.26 38.36 -3.24
C ASP A 127 -3.75 36.90 -3.35
N GLU A 128 -4.43 36.56 -4.45
CA GLU A 128 -4.84 35.19 -4.76
C GLU A 128 -3.64 34.25 -4.94
N ALA A 129 -2.60 34.70 -5.65
CA ALA A 129 -1.38 33.91 -5.86
C ALA A 129 -0.60 33.68 -4.56
N LEU A 130 -0.50 34.71 -3.71
CA LEU A 130 0.10 34.58 -2.38
C LEU A 130 -0.69 33.62 -1.50
N MET A 131 -2.03 33.70 -1.53
CA MET A 131 -2.87 32.80 -0.75
C MET A 131 -2.79 31.35 -1.24
N ALA A 132 -2.76 31.12 -2.55
CA ALA A 132 -2.56 29.80 -3.14
C ALA A 132 -1.21 29.19 -2.68
N THR A 133 -0.14 30.00 -2.69
CA THR A 133 1.19 29.59 -2.24
C THR A 133 1.21 29.24 -0.75
N ALA A 134 0.57 30.05 0.10
CA ALA A 134 0.47 29.78 1.54
C ALA A 134 -0.29 28.48 1.83
N GLN A 135 -1.35 28.18 1.06
CA GLN A 135 -2.11 26.94 1.20
C GLN A 135 -1.31 25.72 0.70
N LEU A 136 -0.57 25.87 -0.39
CA LEU A 136 0.36 24.84 -0.88
C LEU A 136 1.40 24.48 0.20
N LEU A 137 1.99 25.49 0.86
CA LEU A 137 2.96 25.28 1.94
C LEU A 137 2.33 24.56 3.15
N LYS A 138 1.10 24.93 3.55
CA LYS A 138 0.37 24.23 4.63
C LYS A 138 0.11 22.77 4.29
N LEU A 139 -0.31 22.49 3.06
CA LEU A 139 -0.53 21.12 2.60
C LEU A 139 0.77 20.34 2.56
N ALA A 140 1.85 20.93 2.04
CA ALA A 140 3.18 20.32 1.98
C ALA A 140 3.69 19.95 3.37
N ASN A 141 3.59 20.85 4.35
CA ASN A 141 4.01 20.58 5.73
C ASN A 141 3.15 19.48 6.40
N ASN A 142 1.85 19.42 6.11
CA ASN A 142 1.00 18.34 6.61
C ASN A 142 1.39 16.99 6.00
N VAL A 143 1.65 16.96 4.68
CA VAL A 143 2.14 15.76 3.99
C VAL A 143 3.49 15.34 4.56
N ASP A 144 4.42 16.26 4.76
CA ASP A 144 5.73 16.01 5.34
C ASP A 144 5.62 15.39 6.74
N ASN A 145 4.82 15.99 7.64
CA ASN A 145 4.56 15.44 8.98
C ASN A 145 3.93 14.03 8.94
N LYS A 146 3.07 13.75 7.96
CA LYS A 146 2.52 12.40 7.78
C LYS A 146 3.57 11.42 7.26
N VAL A 147 4.41 11.86 6.32
CA VAL A 147 5.48 11.05 5.72
C VAL A 147 6.55 10.73 6.77
N THR A 148 6.94 11.68 7.61
CA THR A 148 7.86 11.42 8.73
C THR A 148 7.26 10.42 9.72
N GLY A 149 5.98 10.56 10.05
CA GLY A 149 5.27 9.56 10.86
C GLY A 149 5.15 8.16 10.20
N VAL A 150 5.13 8.09 8.87
CA VAL A 150 5.19 6.80 8.14
C VAL A 150 6.61 6.23 8.14
N ASP A 151 7.64 7.06 7.97
CA ASP A 151 9.05 6.66 8.01
C ASP A 151 9.40 5.99 9.35
N ASP A 152 8.96 6.57 10.46
CA ASP A 152 9.16 6.00 11.80
C ASP A 152 8.47 4.63 11.94
N LYS A 153 7.25 4.47 11.42
CA LYS A 153 6.54 3.17 11.45
C LYS A 153 7.22 2.13 10.56
N VAL A 154 7.71 2.52 9.39
CA VAL A 154 8.40 1.62 8.46
C VAL A 154 9.70 1.12 9.08
N LYS A 155 10.45 1.95 9.80
CA LYS A 155 11.64 1.52 10.55
C LYS A 155 11.31 0.43 11.56
N VAL A 156 10.25 0.57 12.34
CA VAL A 156 9.82 -0.45 13.31
C VAL A 156 9.49 -1.77 12.59
N VAL A 157 8.71 -1.73 11.51
CA VAL A 157 8.36 -2.93 10.73
C VAL A 157 9.59 -3.63 10.14
N ILE A 158 10.61 -2.86 9.73
CA ILE A 158 11.86 -3.43 9.22
C ILE A 158 12.61 -4.18 10.32
N GLU A 159 12.69 -3.62 11.53
CA GLU A 159 13.37 -4.28 12.65
C GLU A 159 12.59 -5.53 13.12
N ASP A 160 11.27 -5.44 13.29
CA ASP A 160 10.41 -6.59 13.61
C ASP A 160 10.55 -7.70 12.55
N GLY A 161 10.64 -7.32 11.28
CA GLY A 161 10.86 -8.25 10.17
C GLY A 161 12.22 -8.95 10.22
N ARG A 162 13.28 -8.26 10.69
CA ARG A 162 14.61 -8.88 10.90
C ARG A 162 14.58 -9.86 12.05
N GLU A 163 13.95 -9.52 13.17
CA GLU A 163 13.80 -10.40 14.33
C GLU A 163 13.01 -11.67 13.95
N ALA A 164 11.87 -11.51 13.28
CA ALA A 164 11.07 -12.64 12.79
C ALA A 164 11.88 -13.54 11.84
N LYS A 165 12.72 -12.95 10.98
CA LYS A 165 13.60 -13.71 10.08
C LYS A 165 14.68 -14.49 10.84
N LEU A 166 15.21 -13.95 11.94
CA LEU A 166 16.17 -14.65 12.80
C LEU A 166 15.50 -15.82 13.53
N ALA A 167 14.35 -15.58 14.17
CA ALA A 167 13.58 -16.61 14.86
C ALA A 167 13.17 -17.75 13.91
N ALA A 168 12.79 -17.44 12.67
CA ALA A 168 12.47 -18.45 11.66
C ALA A 168 13.68 -19.31 11.26
N LYS A 169 14.89 -18.73 11.22
CA LYS A 169 16.12 -19.49 10.96
C LYS A 169 16.43 -20.44 12.12
N GLU A 170 16.31 -19.98 13.35
CA GLU A 170 16.53 -20.80 14.54
C GLU A 170 15.52 -21.95 14.63
N ALA A 171 14.23 -21.66 14.42
CA ALA A 171 13.18 -22.66 14.37
C ALA A 171 13.45 -23.73 13.30
N LYS A 172 13.95 -23.34 12.12
CA LYS A 172 14.32 -24.29 11.06
C LYS A 172 15.42 -25.27 11.52
N VAL A 173 16.41 -24.79 12.27
CA VAL A 173 17.48 -25.65 12.81
C VAL A 173 16.90 -26.63 13.84
N ILE A 174 16.07 -26.15 14.76
CA ILE A 174 15.42 -26.99 15.79
C ILE A 174 14.53 -28.05 15.13
N MET A 175 13.77 -27.70 14.09
CA MET A 175 12.95 -28.65 13.34
C MET A 175 13.79 -29.75 12.69
N GLN A 176 14.93 -29.41 12.10
CA GLN A 176 15.83 -30.41 11.50
C GLN A 176 16.41 -31.36 12.54
N GLN A 177 16.83 -30.83 13.70
CA GLN A 177 17.32 -31.64 14.82
C GLN A 177 16.22 -32.55 15.38
N THR A 178 15.00 -32.04 15.48
CA THR A 178 13.82 -32.79 15.95
C THR A 178 13.49 -33.94 15.00
N ALA A 179 13.47 -33.69 13.69
CA ALA A 179 13.25 -34.73 12.69
C ALA A 179 14.27 -35.87 12.81
N ASN A 180 15.56 -35.51 12.90
CA ASN A 180 16.62 -36.50 13.10
C ASN A 180 16.43 -37.29 14.40
N THR A 181 16.04 -36.63 15.49
CA THR A 181 15.81 -37.28 16.79
C THR A 181 14.64 -38.23 16.75
N VAL A 182 13.54 -37.87 16.09
CA VAL A 182 12.38 -38.74 15.89
C VAL A 182 12.76 -40.01 15.13
N ASP A 183 13.56 -39.89 14.09
CA ASP A 183 14.05 -41.05 13.33
C ASP A 183 14.94 -41.95 14.19
N GLN A 184 15.80 -41.38 15.03
CA GLN A 184 16.60 -42.16 15.99
C GLN A 184 15.71 -42.91 16.99
N VAL A 185 14.71 -42.24 17.56
CA VAL A 185 13.78 -42.86 18.51
C VAL A 185 13.03 -44.02 17.87
N LYS A 186 12.51 -43.85 16.64
CA LYS A 186 11.87 -44.94 15.88
C LYS A 186 12.81 -46.12 15.65
N ARG A 187 14.05 -45.86 15.25
CA ARG A 187 15.06 -46.92 15.06
C ARG A 187 15.40 -47.64 16.36
N ASN A 188 15.50 -46.91 17.47
CA ASN A 188 15.78 -47.49 18.77
C ASN A 188 14.61 -48.33 19.28
N GLN A 189 13.36 -47.87 19.07
CA GLN A 189 12.16 -48.64 19.40
C GLN A 189 12.14 -49.97 18.62
N LEU A 190 12.33 -49.91 17.30
CA LEU A 190 12.39 -51.12 16.46
C LEU A 190 13.49 -52.09 16.94
N ARG A 191 14.66 -51.56 17.32
CA ARG A 191 15.76 -52.38 17.86
C ARG A 191 15.39 -53.04 19.19
N GLN A 192 14.69 -52.33 20.09
CA GLN A 192 14.22 -52.89 21.35
C GLN A 192 13.18 -53.98 21.13
N ASP A 193 12.22 -53.75 20.23
CA ASP A 193 11.18 -54.72 19.90
C ASP A 193 11.79 -56.00 19.31
N LEU A 194 12.76 -55.85 18.41
CA LEU A 194 13.49 -56.98 17.83
C LEU A 194 14.31 -57.75 18.89
N ARG A 195 14.98 -57.06 19.81
CA ARG A 195 15.68 -57.71 20.93
C ARG A 195 14.73 -58.47 21.83
N ARG A 196 13.56 -57.91 22.13
CA ARG A 196 12.53 -58.57 22.94
C ARG A 196 12.01 -59.82 22.25
N TRP A 197 11.77 -59.77 20.95
CA TRP A 197 11.33 -60.92 20.16
C TRP A 197 12.37 -62.05 20.12
N LEU A 198 13.66 -61.70 19.96
CA LEU A 198 14.77 -62.66 19.97
C LEU A 198 15.16 -63.18 21.36
N SER A 199 14.65 -62.58 22.44
CA SER A 199 15.02 -62.97 23.78
C SER A 199 14.47 -64.37 24.09
N PRO A 200 15.30 -65.31 24.55
CA PRO A 200 14.81 -66.63 24.91
C PRO A 200 13.81 -66.51 26.07
N PRO A 201 12.82 -67.41 26.17
CA PRO A 201 12.02 -67.55 27.38
C PRO A 201 12.92 -67.80 28.58
N ASP A 202 12.51 -67.34 29.76
CA ASP A 202 13.26 -67.60 30.99
C ASP A 202 13.41 -69.12 31.21
N PRO A 203 14.63 -69.67 31.14
CA PRO A 203 14.86 -71.11 31.29
C PRO A 203 14.51 -71.62 32.70
N SER A 204 14.46 -70.74 33.71
CA SER A 204 14.11 -71.09 35.08
C SER A 204 12.69 -71.65 35.18
N ILE A 205 11.76 -71.13 34.37
CA ILE A 205 10.36 -71.57 34.34
C ILE A 205 10.31 -73.04 33.92
N ASN A 206 10.93 -73.36 32.78
CA ASN A 206 10.99 -74.74 32.30
C ASN A 206 11.76 -75.65 33.26
N HIS A 207 12.86 -75.16 33.86
CA HIS A 207 13.61 -75.90 34.87
C HIS A 207 12.75 -76.23 36.10
N ASN A 208 12.00 -75.25 36.62
CA ASN A 208 11.15 -75.42 37.79
C ASN A 208 9.98 -76.38 37.52
N ILE A 209 9.35 -76.27 36.33
CA ILE A 209 8.30 -77.22 35.91
C ILE A 209 8.88 -78.65 35.84
N ALA A 210 9.99 -78.84 35.12
CA ALA A 210 10.63 -80.15 34.99
C ALA A 210 11.08 -80.72 36.33
N ARG A 211 11.61 -79.87 37.21
CA ARG A 211 12.01 -80.24 38.58
C ARG A 211 10.80 -80.62 39.44
N SER A 212 9.67 -79.94 39.31
CA SER A 212 8.44 -80.25 40.06
C SER A 212 7.76 -81.53 39.59
N ALA A 213 7.84 -81.84 38.29
CA ALA A 213 7.29 -83.06 37.69
C ALA A 213 8.25 -84.27 37.81
N HIS A 214 9.47 -84.06 38.30
CA HIS A 214 10.46 -85.12 38.47
C HIS A 214 10.03 -86.09 39.58
N HIS A 215 10.02 -87.38 39.27
CA HIS A 215 9.82 -88.42 40.27
C HIS A 215 11.16 -88.85 40.89
N THR A 216 11.16 -89.13 42.19
CA THR A 216 12.34 -89.64 42.90
C THR A 216 12.92 -90.88 42.18
N GLY A 217 14.22 -90.87 41.90
CA GLY A 217 14.92 -91.92 41.14
C GLY A 217 14.97 -91.69 39.62
N THR A 218 14.31 -90.67 39.08
CA THR A 218 14.41 -90.31 37.66
C THR A 218 15.87 -89.95 37.31
N ALA A 219 16.35 -90.52 36.21
CA ALA A 219 17.74 -90.44 35.72
C ALA A 219 18.82 -91.09 36.60
N SER A 220 18.46 -91.83 37.68
CA SER A 220 19.44 -92.57 38.48
C SER A 220 20.22 -93.59 37.65
N TRP A 221 19.58 -94.24 36.67
CA TRP A 221 20.25 -95.17 35.74
C TRP A 221 21.44 -94.53 35.00
N PHE A 222 21.37 -93.22 34.78
CA PHE A 222 22.42 -92.44 34.11
C PHE A 222 23.43 -91.91 35.11
N PHE A 223 22.99 -91.14 36.13
CA PHE A 223 23.88 -90.46 37.07
C PHE A 223 24.63 -91.40 38.02
N GLN A 224 24.06 -92.57 38.33
CA GLN A 224 24.73 -93.62 39.11
C GLN A 224 25.40 -94.67 38.21
N GLY A 225 25.21 -94.57 36.90
CA GLY A 225 25.76 -95.50 35.92
C GLY A 225 27.25 -95.27 35.66
N SER A 226 27.92 -96.31 35.17
CA SER A 226 29.35 -96.26 34.82
C SER A 226 29.65 -95.25 33.71
N ILE A 227 28.70 -95.01 32.79
CA ILE A 227 28.86 -94.10 31.65
C ILE A 227 29.10 -92.65 32.13
N PHE A 228 28.25 -92.14 33.02
CA PHE A 228 28.39 -90.77 33.54
C PHE A 228 29.63 -90.62 34.43
N ASN A 229 29.93 -91.63 35.25
CA ASN A 229 31.12 -91.60 36.09
C ASN A 229 32.41 -91.64 35.27
N ASN A 230 32.45 -92.43 34.18
CA ASN A 230 33.58 -92.44 33.25
C ASN A 230 33.71 -91.09 32.53
N LEU A 231 32.61 -90.52 32.03
CA LEU A 231 32.60 -89.18 31.44
C LEU A 231 33.22 -88.14 32.39
N LYS A 232 32.79 -88.13 33.65
CA LYS A 232 33.28 -87.20 34.68
C LYS A 232 34.77 -87.36 34.97
N SER A 233 35.28 -88.59 34.97
CA SER A 233 36.68 -88.89 35.29
C SER A 233 37.62 -88.78 34.09
N SER A 234 37.15 -89.03 32.86
CA SER A 234 37.97 -89.03 31.65
C SER A 234 37.97 -87.69 30.89
N GLY A 235 36.96 -86.84 31.10
CA GLY A 235 36.81 -85.57 30.37
C GLY A 235 36.44 -85.75 28.88
N SER A 236 35.97 -86.93 28.49
CA SER A 236 35.58 -87.25 27.11
C SER A 236 34.24 -86.59 26.71
N LEU A 237 33.86 -86.65 25.42
CA LEU A 237 32.56 -86.16 24.94
C LEU A 237 31.53 -87.30 24.97
N LEU A 238 30.34 -87.05 25.52
CA LEU A 238 29.20 -87.97 25.47
C LEU A 238 28.10 -87.41 24.58
N TRP A 239 27.77 -88.14 23.53
CA TRP A 239 26.62 -87.84 22.67
C TRP A 239 25.38 -88.59 23.16
N VAL A 240 24.33 -87.86 23.54
CA VAL A 240 23.05 -88.43 23.92
C VAL A 240 22.08 -88.26 22.75
N HIS A 241 21.61 -89.37 22.20
CA HIS A 241 20.64 -89.38 21.10
C HIS A 241 19.23 -89.63 21.67
N GLY A 242 18.32 -88.67 21.49
CA GLY A 242 16.91 -88.85 21.85
C GLY A 242 16.12 -89.51 20.71
N LYS A 243 15.25 -90.49 21.02
CA LYS A 243 14.21 -90.94 20.07
C LYS A 243 13.03 -89.98 20.13
N ARG A 244 12.94 -89.05 19.17
CA ARG A 244 11.77 -88.17 19.03
C ARG A 244 10.64 -88.96 18.35
N THR A 245 9.71 -89.50 19.14
CA THR A 245 8.44 -90.00 18.61
C THR A 245 7.45 -88.83 18.62
N LEU A 246 7.08 -88.32 17.44
CA LEU A 246 6.01 -87.33 17.34
C LEU A 246 4.66 -88.04 17.58
N PRO A 247 3.77 -87.55 18.47
CA PRO A 247 2.43 -88.10 18.55
C PRO A 247 1.68 -87.78 17.25
N TYR A 248 1.04 -88.79 16.67
CA TYR A 248 0.16 -88.62 15.51
C TYR A 248 -0.92 -87.59 15.84
N ARG A 249 -1.12 -86.59 14.97
CA ARG A 249 -2.30 -85.72 15.02
C ARG A 249 -3.54 -86.55 14.71
N LEU A 250 -4.52 -86.53 15.61
CA LEU A 250 -5.93 -86.79 15.27
C LEU A 250 -6.53 -85.51 14.69
#